data_AF-A0A4Z0A4Y1-F1
#
_entry.id   AF-A0A4Z0A4Y1-F1
#
_cell.length_a   1.000
_cell.length_b   1.000
_cell.length_c   1.000
_cell.angle_alpha   90.00
_cell.angle_beta   90.00
_cell.angle_gamma   90.00
#
_symmetry.space_group_name_H-M   'P 1'
#
loop_
_entity.id
_entity.type
_entity.pdbx_description
1 polymer ?
#
loop_
_entity_poly.entity_id
_entity_poly.type
_entity_poly.pdbx_seq_one_letter_code
_entity_poly.pdbx_strand_id
1 'polypeptide(L)'
;MSNALYASCAEVLTLCQSQKDDLEALLDPEIGFAPRLRQICQDQIADLEDSGEVSQEEMDALRMECNTWGLLQALMPARKTEPEPQPTAHALLSENPYTPTATLAQAVMNASRTLTELVVVREWLHETAPQPPHPEATTGYWKFTKHRVLQALRTGGHGADGLVQEMDPDAPTREGRSLAADDTSYEKALAQTLYADLRAGRLDDAVELSRRAHQPWRAASIRGSLLFSWRAISTEPRDEEAMDDGEDYDVWHGNKRRKLWKSTCTRAALDSRLSDAERALYASLAPSTRTATVLSSACRTWEDKLWAQIRVICEDKQSATLERLGGCFWEGGIAAVEKGLNEVSPEAQEEEEESWRTEVEQVLQSLANVSVEDGLPADNPFHLSQLHIILDRTDALLNDFASRLRTGLYDPQSPEYPTMTRFFAHLCLYLQMIDIPVPPLATQVVLEAYLQVLEVCNRLNPYCS
;
A
#
# COMPACT_ATOMS: atom_id res chain seq x y z
N MET A 1 -8.72 -28.66 -6.26
CA MET A 1 -8.85 -27.90 -7.53
C MET A 1 -9.75 -28.58 -8.57
N SER A 2 -10.71 -27.83 -9.12
CA SER A 2 -11.68 -28.30 -10.11
C SER A 2 -11.08 -28.29 -11.54
N ASN A 3 -11.47 -29.23 -12.41
CA ASN A 3 -11.08 -29.19 -13.84
C ASN A 3 -11.59 -27.92 -14.56
N ALA A 4 -12.67 -27.32 -14.04
CA ALA A 4 -13.21 -26.06 -14.54
C ALA A 4 -12.21 -24.90 -14.41
N LEU A 5 -11.45 -24.84 -13.30
CA LEU A 5 -10.43 -23.81 -13.09
C LEU A 5 -9.35 -23.82 -14.18
N TYR A 6 -8.86 -25.00 -14.55
CA TYR A 6 -7.83 -25.13 -15.58
C TYR A 6 -8.38 -24.79 -16.98
N ALA A 7 -9.63 -25.15 -17.27
CA ALA A 7 -10.30 -24.80 -18.51
C ALA A 7 -10.46 -23.26 -18.63
N SER A 8 -10.96 -22.59 -17.60
CA SER A 8 -11.09 -21.13 -17.58
C SER A 8 -9.74 -20.42 -17.78
N CYS A 9 -8.67 -20.90 -17.12
CA CYS A 9 -7.33 -20.35 -17.33
C CYS A 9 -6.85 -20.52 -18.79
N ALA A 10 -7.12 -21.67 -19.40
CA ALA A 10 -6.74 -21.96 -20.78
C ALA A 10 -7.55 -21.14 -21.81
N GLU A 11 -8.82 -20.86 -21.53
CA GLU A 11 -9.64 -19.96 -22.34
C GLU A 11 -9.09 -18.54 -22.38
N VAL A 12 -8.68 -18.00 -21.21
CA VAL A 12 -8.03 -16.68 -21.14
C VAL A 12 -6.72 -16.67 -21.94
N LEU A 13 -5.89 -17.72 -21.78
CA LEU A 13 -4.66 -17.85 -22.55
C LEU A 13 -4.93 -17.82 -24.06
N THR A 14 -5.92 -18.59 -24.53
CA THR A 14 -6.27 -18.66 -25.96
C THR A 14 -6.76 -17.31 -26.48
N LEU A 15 -7.62 -16.63 -25.72
CA LEU A 15 -8.13 -15.31 -26.05
C LEU A 15 -6.99 -14.29 -26.18
N CYS A 16 -6.17 -14.15 -25.14
CA CYS A 16 -5.11 -13.16 -25.12
C CYS A 16 -3.98 -13.49 -26.12
N GLN A 17 -3.70 -14.78 -26.41
CA GLN A 17 -2.76 -15.16 -27.46
C GLN A 17 -3.20 -14.69 -28.85
N SER A 18 -4.51 -14.63 -29.11
CA SER A 18 -5.03 -14.07 -30.36
C SER A 18 -4.79 -12.56 -30.49
N GLN A 19 -4.56 -11.88 -29.36
CA GLN A 19 -4.30 -10.45 -29.23
C GLN A 19 -2.83 -10.15 -28.85
N LYS A 20 -1.90 -11.10 -29.07
CA LYS A 20 -0.50 -10.95 -28.65
C LYS A 20 0.22 -9.71 -29.21
N ASP A 21 -0.27 -9.17 -30.33
CA ASP A 21 0.32 -8.00 -30.98
C ASP A 21 -0.30 -6.67 -30.47
N ASP A 22 -1.27 -6.75 -29.56
CA ASP A 22 -1.99 -5.62 -28.95
C ASP A 22 -1.65 -5.52 -27.46
N LEU A 23 -0.55 -4.80 -27.15
CA LEU A 23 -0.05 -4.64 -25.79
C LEU A 23 -1.05 -3.91 -24.88
N GLU A 24 -1.80 -2.94 -25.42
CA GLU A 24 -2.82 -2.20 -24.67
C GLU A 24 -3.95 -3.12 -24.23
N ALA A 25 -4.45 -3.98 -25.12
CA ALA A 25 -5.47 -4.97 -24.76
C ALA A 25 -4.98 -6.00 -23.73
N LEU A 26 -3.70 -6.40 -23.79
CA LEU A 26 -3.13 -7.34 -22.82
C LEU A 26 -2.95 -6.75 -21.42
N LEU A 27 -2.62 -5.46 -21.36
CA LEU A 27 -2.37 -4.70 -20.14
C LEU A 27 -3.59 -3.93 -19.64
N ASP A 28 -4.74 -4.06 -20.30
CA ASP A 28 -5.97 -3.41 -19.89
C ASP A 28 -6.30 -3.76 -18.43
N PRO A 29 -6.60 -2.77 -17.58
CA PRO A 29 -6.76 -2.96 -16.15
C PRO A 29 -7.99 -3.79 -15.78
N GLU A 30 -9.00 -3.91 -16.65
CA GLU A 30 -10.24 -4.64 -16.37
C GLU A 30 -10.32 -5.95 -17.16
N ILE A 31 -9.92 -5.92 -18.43
CA ILE A 31 -10.13 -7.02 -19.38
C ILE A 31 -8.85 -7.64 -19.92
N GLY A 32 -7.68 -7.20 -19.46
CA GLY A 32 -6.38 -7.78 -19.81
C GLY A 32 -6.16 -9.19 -19.26
N PHE A 33 -4.94 -9.71 -19.45
CA PHE A 33 -4.61 -11.08 -19.04
C PHE A 33 -4.63 -11.24 -17.51
N ALA A 34 -3.85 -10.42 -16.80
CA ALA A 34 -3.75 -10.46 -15.35
C ALA A 34 -5.09 -10.27 -14.59
N PRO A 35 -5.96 -9.27 -14.93
CA PRO A 35 -7.24 -9.12 -14.24
C PRO A 35 -8.19 -10.30 -14.45
N ARG A 36 -8.19 -10.93 -15.63
CA ARG A 36 -8.99 -12.14 -15.87
C ARG A 36 -8.53 -13.31 -15.00
N LEU A 37 -7.23 -13.53 -14.87
CA LEU A 37 -6.69 -14.57 -13.99
C LEU A 37 -6.98 -14.26 -12.50
N ARG A 38 -6.88 -13.00 -12.10
CA ARG A 38 -7.30 -12.53 -10.76
C ARG A 38 -8.77 -12.83 -10.51
N GLN A 39 -9.67 -12.49 -11.44
CA GLN A 39 -11.10 -12.74 -11.31
C GLN A 39 -11.42 -14.24 -11.20
N ILE A 40 -10.79 -15.09 -12.02
CA ILE A 40 -10.96 -16.55 -11.93
C ILE A 40 -10.56 -17.06 -10.53
N CYS A 41 -9.47 -16.53 -9.96
CA CYS A 41 -9.08 -16.91 -8.60
C CYS A 41 -10.10 -16.42 -7.56
N GLN A 42 -10.65 -15.21 -7.71
CA GLN A 42 -11.68 -14.66 -6.81
C GLN A 42 -12.98 -15.47 -6.85
N ASP A 43 -13.47 -15.81 -8.04
CA ASP A 43 -14.65 -16.65 -8.23
C ASP A 43 -14.44 -18.02 -7.58
N GLN A 44 -13.27 -18.62 -7.80
CA GLN A 44 -12.94 -19.90 -7.19
C GLN A 44 -12.83 -19.80 -5.66
N ILE A 45 -12.31 -18.71 -5.10
CA ILE A 45 -12.28 -18.51 -3.63
C ILE A 45 -13.70 -18.43 -3.09
N ALA A 46 -14.60 -17.66 -3.72
CA ALA A 46 -15.99 -17.53 -3.30
C ALA A 46 -16.73 -18.88 -3.33
N ASP A 47 -16.57 -19.66 -4.40
CA ASP A 47 -17.16 -21.00 -4.51
C ASP A 47 -16.67 -21.94 -3.39
N LEU A 48 -15.39 -21.86 -3.02
CA LEU A 48 -14.81 -22.70 -1.96
C LEU A 48 -15.25 -22.25 -0.56
N GLU A 49 -15.39 -20.94 -0.33
CA GLU A 49 -15.94 -20.39 0.90
C GLU A 49 -17.40 -20.82 1.11
N ASP A 50 -18.21 -20.85 0.05
CA ASP A 50 -19.61 -21.29 0.10
C ASP A 50 -19.77 -22.80 0.32
N SER A 51 -18.87 -23.60 -0.27
CA SER A 51 -18.89 -25.07 -0.13
C SER A 51 -18.35 -25.59 1.20
N GLY A 52 -17.38 -24.90 1.81
CA GLY A 52 -16.83 -25.22 3.13
C GLY A 52 -15.95 -26.49 3.19
N GLU A 53 -15.57 -27.09 2.05
CA GLU A 53 -14.89 -28.39 1.96
C GLU A 53 -13.40 -28.33 1.56
N VAL A 54 -12.69 -27.22 1.83
CA VAL A 54 -11.30 -27.03 1.36
C VAL A 54 -10.30 -26.85 2.50
N SER A 55 -9.07 -27.35 2.29
CA SER A 55 -7.94 -27.10 3.19
C SER A 55 -7.59 -25.62 3.24
N GLN A 56 -7.31 -25.10 4.44
CA GLN A 56 -6.84 -23.73 4.63
C GLN A 56 -5.60 -23.42 3.77
N GLU A 57 -4.70 -24.39 3.59
CA GLU A 57 -3.49 -24.26 2.78
C GLU A 57 -3.80 -24.01 1.29
N GLU A 58 -4.80 -24.71 0.73
CA GLU A 58 -5.24 -24.51 -0.65
C GLU A 58 -5.90 -23.13 -0.81
N MET A 59 -6.72 -22.71 0.17
CA MET A 59 -7.32 -21.38 0.18
C MET A 59 -6.29 -20.26 0.25
N ASP A 60 -5.28 -20.40 1.13
CA ASP A 60 -4.23 -19.41 1.29
C ASP A 60 -3.37 -19.32 0.01
N ALA A 61 -3.03 -20.46 -0.62
CA ALA A 61 -2.33 -20.47 -1.89
C ALA A 61 -3.12 -19.79 -3.02
N LEU A 62 -4.44 -20.02 -3.12
CA LEU A 62 -5.29 -19.34 -4.10
C LEU A 62 -5.38 -17.83 -3.84
N ARG A 63 -5.49 -17.41 -2.58
CA ARG A 63 -5.48 -15.99 -2.20
C ARG A 63 -4.15 -15.33 -2.55
N MET A 64 -3.04 -16.00 -2.30
CA MET A 64 -1.72 -15.50 -2.67
C MET A 64 -1.55 -15.38 -4.17
N GLU A 65 -2.05 -16.36 -4.94
CA GLU A 65 -2.05 -16.25 -6.38
C GLU A 65 -2.92 -15.08 -6.87
N CYS A 66 -4.15 -14.94 -6.37
CA CYS A 66 -5.03 -13.83 -6.68
C CYS A 66 -4.35 -12.48 -6.43
N ASN A 67 -3.73 -12.33 -5.25
CA ASN A 67 -3.01 -11.11 -4.88
C ASN A 67 -1.81 -10.86 -5.79
N THR A 68 -1.09 -11.91 -6.20
CA THR A 68 0.07 -11.79 -7.11
C THR A 68 -0.36 -11.41 -8.53
N TRP A 69 -1.49 -11.92 -9.03
CA TRP A 69 -2.07 -11.43 -10.28
C TRP A 69 -2.52 -9.97 -10.16
N GLY A 70 -3.08 -9.55 -9.02
CA GLY A 70 -3.39 -8.14 -8.75
C GLY A 70 -2.16 -7.24 -8.78
N LEU A 71 -1.02 -7.72 -8.26
CA LEU A 71 0.25 -6.99 -8.35
C LEU A 71 0.71 -6.83 -9.80
N LEU A 72 0.64 -7.90 -10.60
CA LEU A 72 1.01 -7.89 -12.02
C LEU A 72 0.08 -6.97 -12.83
N GLN A 73 -1.22 -7.00 -12.56
CA GLN A 73 -2.24 -6.13 -13.15
C GLN A 73 -1.91 -4.65 -12.88
N ALA A 74 -1.52 -4.31 -11.66
CA ALA A 74 -1.21 -2.92 -11.30
C ALA A 74 0.14 -2.46 -11.87
N LEU A 75 1.17 -3.30 -11.75
CA LEU A 75 2.57 -2.89 -11.98
C LEU A 75 3.00 -2.95 -13.45
N MET A 76 2.50 -3.93 -14.23
CA MET A 76 2.95 -4.11 -15.62
C MET A 76 2.58 -2.94 -16.55
N PRO A 77 1.36 -2.35 -16.46
CA PRO A 77 1.03 -1.15 -17.23
C PRO A 77 2.00 0.01 -16.95
N ALA A 78 2.33 0.26 -15.68
CA ALA A 78 3.27 1.31 -15.28
C ALA A 78 4.71 1.08 -15.80
N ARG A 79 5.09 -0.17 -16.06
CA ARG A 79 6.42 -0.52 -16.61
C ARG A 79 6.51 -0.47 -18.13
N LYS A 80 5.40 -0.72 -18.80
CA LYS A 80 5.35 -0.94 -20.26
C LYS A 80 4.76 0.24 -21.02
N THR A 81 4.00 1.09 -20.36
CA THR A 81 3.44 2.31 -20.95
C THR A 81 4.43 3.45 -20.75
N GLU A 82 4.82 4.13 -21.83
CA GLU A 82 5.60 5.36 -21.71
C GLU A 82 4.70 6.47 -21.14
N PRO A 83 5.08 7.12 -20.02
CA PRO A 83 4.30 8.21 -19.47
C PRO A 83 4.35 9.42 -20.42
N GLU A 84 3.25 10.15 -20.50
CA GLU A 84 3.23 11.42 -21.23
C GLU A 84 4.25 12.41 -20.63
N PRO A 85 4.89 13.25 -21.46
CA PRO A 85 5.84 14.24 -20.98
C PRO A 85 5.12 15.29 -20.13
N GLN A 86 5.37 15.26 -18.83
CA GLN A 86 4.81 16.21 -17.87
C GLN A 86 5.85 17.22 -17.36
N PRO A 87 5.42 18.43 -16.96
CA PRO A 87 6.34 19.43 -16.45
C PRO A 87 7.01 18.95 -15.15
N THR A 88 8.31 19.19 -15.04
CA THR A 88 9.07 18.84 -13.83
C THR A 88 8.71 19.77 -12.68
N ALA A 89 8.88 19.29 -11.44
CA ALA A 89 8.67 20.12 -10.25
C ALA A 89 9.53 21.40 -10.26
N HIS A 90 10.74 21.36 -10.84
CA HIS A 90 11.58 22.54 -11.03
C HIS A 90 10.93 23.54 -12.01
N ALA A 91 10.44 23.09 -13.16
CA ALA A 91 9.78 23.95 -14.14
C ALA A 91 8.52 24.62 -13.55
N LEU A 92 7.70 23.83 -12.84
CA LEU A 92 6.48 24.32 -12.17
C LEU A 92 6.80 25.42 -11.15
N LEU A 93 7.81 25.21 -10.30
CA LEU A 93 8.22 26.22 -9.32
C LEU A 93 8.86 27.46 -9.96
N SER A 94 9.55 27.29 -11.10
CA SER A 94 10.15 28.42 -11.83
C SER A 94 9.09 29.33 -12.43
N GLU A 95 8.00 28.74 -12.92
CA GLU A 95 6.85 29.48 -13.44
C GLU A 95 6.01 30.09 -12.32
N ASN A 96 5.70 29.30 -11.29
CA ASN A 96 4.86 29.71 -10.17
C ASN A 96 5.44 29.23 -8.82
N PRO A 97 6.04 30.14 -8.02
CA PRO A 97 6.53 29.82 -6.68
C PRO A 97 5.43 29.37 -5.69
N TYR A 98 4.17 29.66 -6.00
CA TYR A 98 3.00 29.29 -5.20
C TYR A 98 2.34 27.98 -5.65
N THR A 99 2.97 27.20 -6.54
CA THR A 99 2.46 25.90 -6.99
C THR A 99 2.05 25.03 -5.78
N PRO A 100 0.82 24.49 -5.74
CA PRO A 100 0.36 23.65 -4.64
C PRO A 100 1.23 22.41 -4.42
N THR A 101 1.36 21.95 -3.17
CA THR A 101 2.24 20.81 -2.85
C THR A 101 1.74 19.49 -3.42
N ALA A 102 0.44 19.36 -3.70
CA ALA A 102 -0.13 18.20 -4.40
C ALA A 102 0.43 18.08 -5.84
N THR A 103 0.39 19.18 -6.61
CA THR A 103 0.93 19.24 -7.98
C THR A 103 2.43 18.98 -8.00
N LEU A 104 3.18 19.52 -7.03
CA LEU A 104 4.62 19.25 -6.91
C LEU A 104 4.91 17.78 -6.59
N ALA A 105 4.15 17.17 -5.67
CA ALA A 105 4.30 15.76 -5.34
C ALA A 105 4.02 14.86 -6.56
N GLN A 106 3.00 15.19 -7.35
CA GLN A 106 2.69 14.48 -8.59
C GLN A 106 3.82 14.62 -9.62
N ALA A 107 4.35 15.83 -9.81
CA ALA A 107 5.48 16.04 -10.72
C ALA A 107 6.76 15.31 -10.28
N VAL A 108 7.01 15.22 -8.97
CA VAL A 108 8.13 14.41 -8.43
C VAL A 108 7.91 12.93 -8.67
N MET A 109 6.68 12.43 -8.50
CA MET A 109 6.31 11.05 -8.78
C MET A 109 6.55 10.71 -10.26
N ASN A 110 6.01 11.53 -11.16
CA ASN A 110 6.07 11.28 -12.60
C ASN A 110 7.50 11.40 -13.16
N ALA A 111 8.38 12.14 -12.49
CA ALA A 111 9.79 12.24 -12.86
C ALA A 111 10.62 11.01 -12.44
N SER A 112 10.13 10.16 -11.53
CA SER A 112 10.84 8.97 -11.05
C SER A 112 10.01 7.71 -11.31
N ARG A 113 10.51 6.88 -12.23
CA ARG A 113 9.89 5.58 -12.55
C ARG A 113 9.83 4.68 -11.32
N THR A 114 10.94 4.57 -10.57
CA THR A 114 11.00 3.77 -9.35
C THR A 114 9.98 4.24 -8.31
N LEU A 115 9.83 5.56 -8.11
CA LEU A 115 8.84 6.10 -7.18
C LEU A 115 7.40 5.81 -7.65
N THR A 116 7.13 5.94 -8.95
CA THR A 116 5.83 5.60 -9.53
C THR A 116 5.49 4.12 -9.30
N GLU A 117 6.43 3.22 -9.60
CA GLU A 117 6.25 1.78 -9.35
C GLU A 117 5.98 1.48 -7.86
N LEU A 118 6.71 2.10 -6.94
CA LEU A 118 6.48 1.92 -5.50
C LEU A 118 5.11 2.45 -5.03
N VAL A 119 4.64 3.55 -5.62
CA VAL A 119 3.30 4.09 -5.34
C VAL A 119 2.21 3.12 -5.80
N VAL A 120 2.37 2.51 -6.98
CA VAL A 120 1.46 1.47 -7.49
C VAL A 120 1.46 0.24 -6.57
N VAL A 121 2.64 -0.22 -6.13
CA VAL A 121 2.74 -1.34 -5.17
C VAL A 121 2.07 -0.99 -3.84
N ARG A 122 2.21 0.25 -3.36
CA ARG A 122 1.53 0.73 -2.15
C ARG A 122 0.01 0.67 -2.30
N GLU A 123 -0.53 1.02 -3.46
CA GLU A 123 -1.98 0.98 -3.74
C GLU A 123 -2.50 -0.45 -3.83
N TRP A 124 -1.77 -1.34 -4.51
CA TRP A 124 -2.04 -2.77 -4.47
C TRP A 124 -2.06 -3.34 -3.03
N LEU A 125 -1.14 -2.87 -2.17
CA LEU A 125 -1.15 -3.24 -0.75
C LEU A 125 -2.37 -2.71 -0.01
N HIS A 126 -2.92 -1.55 -0.38
CA HIS A 126 -4.15 -1.02 0.22
C HIS A 126 -5.36 -1.86 -0.18
N GLU A 127 -5.45 -2.27 -1.45
CA GLU A 127 -6.53 -3.13 -1.95
C GLU A 127 -6.55 -4.51 -1.28
N THR A 128 -5.37 -5.08 -1.07
CA THR A 128 -5.22 -6.43 -0.48
C THR A 128 -5.21 -6.43 1.05
N ALA A 129 -5.33 -5.25 1.68
CA ALA A 129 -5.36 -5.14 3.13
C ALA A 129 -6.62 -5.79 3.73
N PRO A 130 -6.51 -6.45 4.89
CA PRO A 130 -7.67 -6.94 5.61
C PRO A 130 -8.67 -5.82 5.90
N GLN A 131 -9.97 -6.16 5.88
CA GLN A 131 -11.01 -5.23 6.29
C GLN A 131 -10.83 -4.87 7.77
N PRO A 132 -10.71 -3.58 8.11
CA PRO A 132 -10.57 -3.11 9.48
C PRO A 132 -11.77 -3.48 10.34
N PRO A 133 -11.52 -3.78 11.62
CA PRO A 133 -12.58 -4.08 12.56
C PRO A 133 -13.47 -2.85 12.76
N HIS A 134 -14.77 -3.04 12.91
CA HIS A 134 -15.66 -1.96 13.30
C HIS A 134 -15.70 -1.84 14.83
N PRO A 135 -15.23 -0.72 15.43
CA PRO A 135 -15.31 -0.54 16.86
C PRO A 135 -16.76 -0.33 17.28
N GLU A 136 -17.05 -0.66 18.53
CA GLU A 136 -18.40 -0.48 19.08
C GLU A 136 -18.86 0.98 18.96
N ALA A 137 -20.12 1.17 18.61
CA ALA A 137 -20.69 2.51 18.54
C ALA A 137 -20.72 3.13 19.95
N THR A 138 -20.02 4.26 20.12
CA THR A 138 -20.10 5.03 21.36
C THR A 138 -21.19 6.09 21.27
N THR A 139 -21.79 6.40 22.41
CA THR A 139 -22.84 7.44 22.55
C THR A 139 -22.28 8.78 23.03
N GLY A 140 -20.96 8.89 23.18
CA GLY A 140 -20.31 10.12 23.63
C GLY A 140 -18.82 9.98 23.86
N TYR A 141 -18.13 11.12 23.84
CA TYR A 141 -16.70 11.22 24.13
C TYR A 141 -16.41 11.00 25.63
N TRP A 142 -15.52 10.05 25.93
CA TRP A 142 -15.07 9.66 27.29
C TRP A 142 -16.20 9.62 28.33
N LYS A 143 -17.30 8.94 27.98
CA LYS A 143 -18.55 8.99 28.75
C LYS A 143 -18.37 8.51 30.18
N PHE A 144 -17.55 7.46 30.38
CA PHE A 144 -17.37 6.87 31.70
C PHE A 144 -16.46 7.74 32.59
N THR A 145 -15.41 8.31 31.99
CA THR A 145 -14.52 9.27 32.64
C THR A 145 -15.30 10.51 33.06
N LYS A 146 -16.08 11.09 32.14
CA LYS A 146 -16.95 12.23 32.43
C LYS A 146 -17.91 11.94 33.59
N HIS A 147 -18.57 10.78 33.59
CA HIS A 147 -19.49 10.41 34.67
C HIS A 147 -18.78 10.29 36.02
N ARG A 148 -17.60 9.66 36.06
CA ARG A 148 -16.81 9.50 37.29
C ARG A 148 -16.29 10.84 37.81
N VAL A 149 -15.79 11.72 36.93
CA VAL A 149 -15.32 13.07 37.30
C VAL A 149 -16.48 13.90 37.85
N LEU A 150 -17.63 13.93 37.18
CA LEU A 150 -18.81 14.64 37.66
C LEU A 150 -19.36 14.08 38.97
N GLN A 151 -19.32 12.76 39.17
CA GLN A 151 -19.74 12.14 40.41
C GLN A 151 -18.83 12.56 41.57
N ALA A 152 -17.50 12.55 41.39
CA ALA A 152 -16.54 12.98 42.40
C ALA A 152 -16.75 14.44 42.81
N LEU A 153 -17.01 15.33 41.83
CA LEU A 153 -17.31 16.74 42.08
C LEU A 153 -18.59 16.92 42.91
N ARG A 154 -19.64 16.13 42.64
CA ARG A 154 -20.91 16.20 43.39
C ARG A 154 -20.80 15.66 44.81
N THR A 155 -19.98 14.63 45.04
CA THR A 155 -19.84 14.00 46.36
C THR A 155 -18.81 14.69 47.26
N GLY A 156 -18.19 15.80 46.81
CA GLY A 156 -17.13 16.49 47.54
C GLY A 156 -15.86 15.65 47.70
N GLY A 157 -15.73 14.58 46.90
CA GLY A 157 -14.52 13.75 46.86
C GLY A 157 -13.38 14.55 46.22
N HIS A 158 -12.18 14.44 46.80
CA HIS A 158 -10.97 15.07 46.26
C HIS A 158 -10.53 14.34 44.99
N GLY A 159 -11.19 14.61 43.86
CA GLY A 159 -10.94 13.91 42.60
C GLY A 159 -11.31 12.41 42.67
N ALA A 160 -11.70 11.82 41.54
CA ALA A 160 -11.59 10.38 41.44
C ALA A 160 -10.09 10.08 41.39
N ASP A 161 -9.54 9.46 42.44
CA ASP A 161 -8.09 9.29 42.63
C ASP A 161 -7.46 8.67 41.36
N GLY A 162 -6.57 9.42 40.69
CA GLY A 162 -5.90 8.99 39.46
C GLY A 162 -6.63 9.22 38.11
N LEU A 163 -7.84 9.81 38.09
CA LEU A 163 -8.52 10.20 36.84
C LEU A 163 -8.20 11.64 36.42
N VAL A 164 -8.22 11.86 35.10
CA VAL A 164 -8.11 13.20 34.50
C VAL A 164 -9.18 14.16 35.01
N GLN A 165 -8.84 15.44 35.14
CA GLN A 165 -9.77 16.49 35.55
C GLN A 165 -10.35 17.25 34.36
N GLU A 166 -9.58 17.34 33.28
CA GLU A 166 -9.99 17.99 32.05
C GLU A 166 -10.34 16.97 30.96
N MET A 167 -11.09 17.41 29.94
CA MET A 167 -11.63 16.57 28.87
C MET A 167 -10.99 16.90 27.51
N ASP A 168 -9.93 17.69 27.48
CA ASP A 168 -9.11 17.85 26.28
C ASP A 168 -8.32 16.56 25.96
N PRO A 169 -7.99 16.29 24.69
CA PRO A 169 -7.34 15.05 24.30
C PRO A 169 -5.94 14.88 24.87
N ASP A 170 -5.25 15.97 25.23
CA ASP A 170 -3.92 15.91 25.87
C ASP A 170 -3.97 15.78 27.40
N ALA A 171 -5.16 15.86 28.03
CA ALA A 171 -5.30 15.78 29.49
C ALA A 171 -4.63 14.52 30.11
N PRO A 172 -4.79 13.29 29.57
CA PRO A 172 -4.12 12.12 30.13
C PRO A 172 -2.59 12.27 30.16
N THR A 173 -2.02 12.77 29.06
CA THR A 173 -0.58 12.94 28.89
C THR A 173 -0.03 14.13 29.69
N ARG A 174 -0.80 15.22 29.78
CA ARG A 174 -0.42 16.46 30.49
C ARG A 174 -0.50 16.28 32.00
N GLU A 175 -1.57 15.66 32.49
CA GLU A 175 -1.78 15.45 33.92
C GLU A 175 -1.06 14.20 34.45
N GLY A 176 -0.65 13.29 33.57
CA GLY A 176 -0.10 11.99 33.96
C GLY A 176 -1.15 11.12 34.66
N ARG A 177 -2.42 11.25 34.24
CA ARG A 177 -3.58 10.58 34.83
C ARG A 177 -4.30 9.72 33.80
N SER A 178 -5.03 8.74 34.31
CA SER A 178 -5.71 7.75 33.46
C SER A 178 -7.14 8.18 33.11
N LEU A 179 -7.66 7.64 32.02
CA LEU A 179 -9.09 7.62 31.75
C LEU A 179 -9.74 6.48 32.56
N ALA A 180 -11.07 6.44 32.58
CA ALA A 180 -11.78 5.24 33.04
C ALA A 180 -11.35 4.02 32.18
N ALA A 181 -11.34 2.82 32.78
CA ALA A 181 -10.86 1.60 32.14
C ALA A 181 -11.60 1.28 30.82
N ASP A 182 -12.92 1.51 30.80
CA ASP A 182 -13.77 1.31 29.62
C ASP A 182 -13.39 2.28 28.50
N ASP A 183 -13.21 3.57 28.82
CA ASP A 183 -12.77 4.58 27.85
C ASP A 183 -11.33 4.30 27.38
N THR A 184 -10.44 3.84 28.26
CA THR A 184 -9.05 3.47 27.89
C THR A 184 -9.02 2.31 26.89
N SER A 185 -9.83 1.29 27.13
CA SER A 185 -9.96 0.13 26.24
C SER A 185 -10.54 0.55 24.90
N TYR A 186 -11.55 1.43 24.92
CA TYR A 186 -12.15 1.99 23.72
C TYR A 186 -11.16 2.83 22.89
N GLU A 187 -10.38 3.73 23.52
CA GLU A 187 -9.37 4.53 22.83
C GLU A 187 -8.32 3.64 22.14
N LYS A 188 -7.89 2.57 22.81
CA LYS A 188 -6.94 1.62 22.22
C LYS A 188 -7.53 0.93 20.99
N ALA A 189 -8.75 0.40 21.10
CA ALA A 189 -9.44 -0.28 19.99
C ALA A 189 -9.73 0.67 18.82
N LEU A 190 -10.13 1.91 19.11
CA LEU A 190 -10.34 2.95 18.11
C LEU A 190 -9.03 3.30 17.39
N ALA A 191 -7.93 3.52 18.12
CA ALA A 191 -6.63 3.81 17.51
C ALA A 191 -6.13 2.65 16.62
N GLN A 192 -6.34 1.40 17.04
CA GLN A 192 -6.03 0.22 16.24
C GLN A 192 -6.88 0.14 14.96
N THR A 193 -8.17 0.45 15.06
CA THR A 193 -9.05 0.52 13.88
C THR A 193 -8.59 1.60 12.91
N LEU A 194 -8.33 2.81 13.40
CA LEU A 194 -7.87 3.91 12.57
C LEU A 194 -6.55 3.58 11.87
N TYR A 195 -5.62 2.92 12.58
CA TYR A 195 -4.40 2.41 11.94
C TYR A 195 -4.71 1.41 10.82
N ALA A 196 -5.63 0.48 11.03
CA ALA A 196 -6.04 -0.49 10.03
C ALA A 196 -6.74 0.17 8.82
N ASP A 197 -7.55 1.21 9.02
CA ASP A 197 -8.11 2.02 7.93
C ASP A 197 -7.01 2.68 7.10
N LEU A 198 -5.98 3.24 7.76
CA LEU A 198 -4.82 3.81 7.08
C LEU A 198 -3.98 2.75 6.34
N ARG A 199 -3.92 1.52 6.86
CA ARG A 199 -3.28 0.37 6.21
C ARG A 199 -4.02 -0.06 4.95
N ALA A 200 -5.34 0.06 4.95
CA ALA A 200 -6.21 -0.20 3.81
C ALA A 200 -6.42 1.02 2.88
N GLY A 201 -5.71 2.13 3.10
CA GLY A 201 -5.85 3.34 2.27
C GLY A 201 -7.16 4.12 2.46
N ARG A 202 -8.02 3.72 3.40
CA ARG A 202 -9.35 4.31 3.63
C ARG A 202 -9.29 5.48 4.62
N LEU A 203 -8.62 6.54 4.20
CA LEU A 203 -8.41 7.74 5.02
C LEU A 203 -9.74 8.43 5.37
N ASP A 204 -10.68 8.50 4.43
CA ASP A 204 -11.97 9.13 4.65
C ASP A 204 -12.84 8.36 5.66
N ASP A 205 -12.79 7.02 5.61
CA ASP A 205 -13.44 6.17 6.61
C ASP A 205 -12.86 6.42 8.01
N ALA A 206 -11.53 6.55 8.13
CA ALA A 206 -10.89 6.87 9.40
C ALA A 206 -11.31 8.25 9.95
N VAL A 207 -11.46 9.24 9.06
CA VAL A 207 -11.94 10.58 9.40
C VAL A 207 -13.39 10.52 9.88
N GLU A 208 -14.24 9.80 9.16
CA GLU A 208 -15.66 9.66 9.49
C GLU A 208 -15.86 8.86 10.78
N LEU A 209 -15.10 7.77 10.96
CA LEU A 209 -15.07 7.00 12.20
C LEU A 209 -14.68 7.87 13.39
N SER A 210 -13.67 8.74 13.24
CA SER A 210 -13.28 9.70 14.27
C SER A 210 -14.41 10.67 14.63
N ARG A 211 -15.22 11.12 13.66
CA ARG A 211 -16.40 11.96 13.93
C ARG A 211 -17.49 11.19 14.67
N ARG A 212 -17.79 9.96 14.23
CA ARG A 212 -18.76 9.06 14.88
C ARG A 212 -18.37 8.68 16.30
N ALA A 213 -17.07 8.59 16.57
CA ALA A 213 -16.50 8.41 17.90
C ALA A 213 -16.54 9.68 18.78
N HIS A 214 -17.12 10.79 18.29
CA HIS A 214 -17.15 12.09 18.93
C HIS A 214 -15.76 12.72 19.15
N GLN A 215 -14.83 12.47 18.23
CA GLN A 215 -13.46 13.00 18.26
C GLN A 215 -13.13 13.80 16.99
N PRO A 216 -13.80 14.96 16.78
CA PRO A 216 -13.55 15.79 15.60
C PRO A 216 -12.10 16.32 15.55
N TRP A 217 -11.43 16.43 16.70
CA TRP A 217 -10.01 16.78 16.78
C TRP A 217 -9.11 15.72 16.13
N ARG A 218 -9.43 14.43 16.29
CA ARG A 218 -8.67 13.32 15.70
C ARG A 218 -8.89 13.26 14.20
N ALA A 219 -10.14 13.49 13.76
CA ALA A 219 -10.47 13.68 12.35
C ALA A 219 -9.65 14.82 11.72
N ALA A 220 -9.51 15.95 12.42
CA ALA A 220 -8.68 17.07 11.96
C ALA A 220 -7.18 16.71 11.88
N SER A 221 -6.66 15.96 12.85
CA SER A 221 -5.28 15.46 12.84
C SER A 221 -5.01 14.55 11.63
N ILE A 222 -5.91 13.62 11.32
CA ILE A 222 -5.79 12.70 10.17
C ILE A 222 -5.82 13.47 8.85
N ARG A 223 -6.78 14.40 8.68
CA ARG A 223 -6.87 15.23 7.46
C ARG A 223 -5.65 16.13 7.23
N GLY A 224 -4.86 16.39 8.26
CA GLY A 224 -3.59 17.13 8.13
C GLY A 224 -2.54 16.43 7.25
N SER A 225 -2.72 15.14 6.95
CA SER A 225 -1.87 14.37 6.02
C SER A 225 -2.06 14.74 4.55
N LEU A 226 -3.25 15.25 4.19
CA LEU A 226 -3.62 15.60 2.83
C LEU A 226 -2.71 16.71 2.28
N LEU A 227 -2.20 16.49 1.07
CA LEU A 227 -1.40 17.49 0.36
C LEU A 227 -2.25 18.72 0.03
N PHE A 228 -1.61 19.89 0.03
CA PHE A 228 -2.30 21.13 -0.29
C PHE A 228 -2.59 21.17 -1.80
N SER A 229 -3.86 21.31 -2.14
CA SER A 229 -4.35 21.44 -3.52
C SER A 229 -5.20 22.70 -3.66
N TRP A 230 -5.00 23.42 -4.76
CA TRP A 230 -5.79 24.59 -5.12
C TRP A 230 -5.70 24.80 -6.64
N ARG A 231 -6.77 24.43 -7.36
CA ARG A 231 -6.82 24.47 -8.82
C ARG A 231 -6.67 25.88 -9.39
N ALA A 232 -7.22 26.90 -8.72
CA ALA A 232 -7.15 28.29 -9.19
C ALA A 232 -5.72 28.87 -9.30
N ILE A 233 -4.74 28.27 -8.64
CA ILE A 233 -3.33 28.68 -8.71
C ILE A 233 -2.42 27.56 -9.24
N SER A 234 -2.99 26.45 -9.68
CA SER A 234 -2.25 25.37 -10.34
C SER A 234 -1.98 25.74 -11.80
N THR A 235 -0.84 25.31 -12.33
CA THR A 235 -0.50 25.42 -13.75
C THR A 235 -0.98 24.21 -14.56
N GLU A 236 -1.68 23.27 -13.91
CA GLU A 236 -2.31 22.15 -14.60
C GLU A 236 -3.30 22.65 -15.66
N PRO A 237 -3.29 22.06 -16.87
CA PRO A 237 -4.21 22.44 -17.93
C PRO A 237 -5.65 22.28 -17.44
N ARG A 238 -6.47 23.29 -17.72
CA ARG A 238 -7.89 23.23 -17.43
C ARG A 238 -8.50 22.16 -18.32
N ASP A 239 -9.06 21.13 -17.70
CA ASP A 239 -9.82 20.12 -18.42
C ASP A 239 -11.11 20.78 -18.94
N GLU A 240 -11.13 21.13 -20.23
CA GLU A 240 -12.26 21.85 -20.85
C GLU A 240 -13.52 20.96 -20.95
N GLU A 241 -13.35 19.64 -20.84
CA GLU A 241 -14.42 18.63 -20.91
C GLU A 241 -15.02 18.32 -19.53
N ALA A 242 -14.29 18.61 -18.45
CA ALA A 242 -14.84 18.58 -17.11
C ALA A 242 -15.80 19.76 -16.95
N MET A 243 -17.10 19.47 -17.05
CA MET A 243 -18.18 20.35 -16.59
C MET A 243 -18.08 20.50 -15.06
N ASP A 244 -17.02 21.14 -14.58
CA ASP A 244 -16.82 21.46 -13.17
C ASP A 244 -17.71 22.67 -12.86
N ASP A 245 -18.72 22.46 -12.03
CA ASP A 245 -19.57 23.52 -11.49
C ASP A 245 -18.62 24.61 -10.96
N GLY A 246 -18.71 25.84 -11.49
CA GLY A 246 -17.73 26.90 -11.24
C GLY A 246 -17.55 27.34 -9.76
N GLU A 247 -18.20 26.66 -8.82
CA GLU A 247 -18.08 26.82 -7.37
C GLU A 247 -16.87 26.08 -6.77
N ASP A 248 -16.43 24.94 -7.32
CA ASP A 248 -15.35 24.13 -6.72
C ASP A 248 -13.93 24.53 -7.18
N TYR A 249 -13.80 25.31 -8.25
CA TYR A 249 -12.49 25.71 -8.81
C TYR A 249 -11.63 26.57 -7.85
N ASP A 250 -12.27 27.44 -7.07
CA ASP A 250 -11.59 28.33 -6.12
C ASP A 250 -11.53 27.74 -4.69
N VAL A 251 -12.05 26.53 -4.47
CA VAL A 251 -11.99 25.87 -3.16
C VAL A 251 -10.66 25.13 -3.03
N TRP A 252 -9.87 25.52 -2.03
CA TRP A 252 -8.63 24.83 -1.69
C TRP A 252 -8.85 23.75 -0.63
N HIS A 253 -8.04 22.69 -0.71
CA HIS A 253 -8.10 21.55 0.19
C HIS A 253 -6.70 21.18 0.72
N GLY A 254 -6.66 20.35 1.77
CA GLY A 254 -5.42 19.81 2.34
C GLY A 254 -4.67 20.74 3.28
N ASN A 255 -3.39 20.46 3.52
CA ASN A 255 -2.59 21.13 4.54
C ASN A 255 -1.45 21.97 3.97
N LYS A 256 -1.61 23.30 4.06
CA LYS A 256 -0.57 24.27 3.65
C LYS A 256 0.74 24.12 4.41
N ARG A 257 0.70 23.71 5.69
CA ARG A 257 1.87 23.60 6.59
C ARG A 257 2.20 22.14 6.90
N ARG A 258 2.26 21.30 5.86
CA ARG A 258 2.47 19.85 5.99
C ARG A 258 3.78 19.50 6.70
N LYS A 259 4.89 20.20 6.42
CA LYS A 259 6.18 20.01 7.12
C LYS A 259 6.06 20.15 8.65
N LEU A 260 5.34 21.18 9.13
CA LEU A 260 5.09 21.38 10.57
C LEU A 260 4.20 20.28 11.15
N TRP A 261 3.16 19.90 10.42
CA TRP A 261 2.27 18.81 10.82
C TRP A 261 3.02 17.48 10.93
N LYS A 262 3.85 17.12 9.93
CA LYS A 262 4.71 15.93 9.94
C LYS A 262 5.63 15.91 11.17
N SER A 263 6.27 17.04 11.48
CA SER A 263 7.13 17.16 12.66
C SER A 263 6.35 16.90 13.96
N THR A 264 5.11 17.42 14.05
CA THR A 264 4.22 17.17 15.19
C THR A 264 3.81 15.70 15.29
N CYS A 265 3.42 15.07 14.18
CA CYS A 265 3.09 13.64 14.13
C CYS A 265 4.30 12.77 14.47
N THR A 266 5.49 13.11 13.97
CA THR A 266 6.75 12.42 14.32
C THR A 266 7.01 12.50 15.81
N ARG A 267 6.83 13.68 16.43
CA ARG A 267 6.98 13.83 17.88
C ARG A 267 5.96 12.98 18.65
N ALA A 268 4.71 12.94 18.20
CA ALA A 268 3.68 12.10 18.82
C ALA A 268 4.02 10.60 18.70
N ALA A 269 4.42 10.12 17.52
CA ALA A 269 4.84 8.74 17.31
C ALA A 269 6.01 8.31 18.20
N LEU A 270 6.94 9.23 18.48
CA LEU A 270 8.11 8.98 19.31
C LEU A 270 7.86 9.18 20.82
N ASP A 271 6.69 9.70 21.21
CA ASP A 271 6.37 9.96 22.61
C ASP A 271 5.93 8.67 23.32
N SER A 272 6.78 8.16 24.22
CA SER A 272 6.51 6.93 24.97
C SER A 272 5.40 7.06 26.01
N ARG A 273 4.84 8.26 26.21
CA ARG A 273 3.67 8.48 27.09
C ARG A 273 2.37 8.13 26.39
N LEU A 274 2.36 8.13 25.05
CA LEU A 274 1.20 7.72 24.25
C LEU A 274 1.16 6.20 24.14
N SER A 275 -0.04 5.67 23.89
CA SER A 275 -0.22 4.23 23.67
C SER A 275 0.46 3.78 22.37
N ASP A 276 0.91 2.53 22.31
CA ASP A 276 1.55 1.99 21.10
C ASP A 276 0.64 2.08 19.87
N ALA A 277 -0.67 1.90 20.04
CA ALA A 277 -1.65 2.04 18.97
C ALA A 277 -1.72 3.48 18.41
N GLU A 278 -1.74 4.49 19.29
CA GLU A 278 -1.72 5.89 18.86
C GLU A 278 -0.39 6.27 18.22
N ARG A 279 0.72 5.77 18.77
CA ARG A 279 2.05 5.98 18.21
C ARG A 279 2.16 5.39 16.81
N ALA A 280 1.63 4.18 16.60
CA ALA A 280 1.56 3.54 15.29
C ALA A 280 0.68 4.34 14.31
N LEU A 281 -0.48 4.84 14.75
CA LEU A 281 -1.33 5.70 13.94
C LEU A 281 -0.58 6.94 13.44
N TYR A 282 0.07 7.69 14.32
CA TYR A 282 0.84 8.88 13.91
C TYR A 282 2.10 8.55 13.09
N ALA A 283 2.76 7.42 13.37
CA ALA A 283 3.87 6.93 12.56
C ALA A 283 3.41 6.59 11.13
N SER A 284 2.21 6.05 10.98
CA SER A 284 1.61 5.70 9.69
C SER A 284 1.12 6.90 8.89
N LEU A 285 0.72 7.99 9.57
CA LEU A 285 0.31 9.28 8.99
C LEU A 285 1.49 10.09 8.47
N ALA A 286 2.60 10.09 9.21
CA ALA A 286 3.84 10.77 8.85
C ALA A 286 5.01 9.78 8.85
N PRO A 287 5.06 8.85 7.88
CA PRO A 287 6.14 7.90 7.78
C PRO A 287 7.45 8.62 7.49
N SER A 288 8.52 8.18 8.14
CA SER A 288 9.88 8.67 7.93
C SER A 288 10.86 7.65 8.50
N THR A 289 12.13 7.77 8.13
CA THR A 289 13.20 6.98 8.76
C THR A 289 13.17 7.07 10.31
N ARG A 290 12.73 8.20 10.87
CA ARG A 290 12.63 8.39 12.34
C ARG A 290 11.48 7.60 12.97
N THR A 291 10.37 7.45 12.27
CA THR A 291 9.16 6.75 12.76
C THR A 291 9.11 5.29 12.34
N ALA A 292 10.02 4.86 11.46
CA ALA A 292 10.09 3.51 10.91
C ALA A 292 10.07 2.42 11.98
N THR A 293 10.87 2.51 13.04
CA THR A 293 10.87 1.50 14.12
C THR A 293 9.52 1.37 14.82
N VAL A 294 8.84 2.50 15.04
CA VAL A 294 7.51 2.53 15.67
C VAL A 294 6.48 1.91 14.73
N LEU A 295 6.52 2.28 13.45
CA LEU A 295 5.62 1.73 12.44
C LEU A 295 5.82 0.21 12.29
N SER A 296 7.06 -0.24 12.15
CA SER A 296 7.41 -1.66 12.03
C SER A 296 7.01 -2.49 13.24
N SER A 297 6.97 -1.89 14.44
CA SER A 297 6.50 -2.59 15.65
C SER A 297 5.00 -2.91 15.65
N ALA A 298 4.22 -2.23 14.81
CA ALA A 298 2.80 -2.50 14.62
C ALA A 298 2.51 -3.47 13.45
N CYS A 299 3.49 -3.73 12.58
CA CYS A 299 3.35 -4.58 11.40
C CYS A 299 3.46 -6.06 11.76
N ARG A 300 2.41 -6.84 11.49
CA ARG A 300 2.34 -8.25 11.90
C ARG A 300 2.51 -9.21 10.74
N THR A 301 2.02 -8.86 9.55
CA THR A 301 2.16 -9.68 8.33
C THR A 301 3.35 -9.25 7.48
N TRP A 302 3.67 -10.04 6.44
CA TRP A 302 4.70 -9.66 5.47
C TRP A 302 4.31 -8.41 4.67
N GLU A 303 3.05 -8.33 4.24
CA GLU A 303 2.48 -7.21 3.49
C GLU A 303 2.49 -5.92 4.30
N ASP A 304 2.23 -5.99 5.61
CA ASP A 304 2.33 -4.84 6.51
C ASP A 304 3.75 -4.28 6.56
N LYS A 305 4.76 -5.17 6.60
CA LYS A 305 6.17 -4.78 6.66
C LYS A 305 6.63 -4.18 5.33
N LEU A 306 6.24 -4.79 4.21
CA LEU A 306 6.45 -4.23 2.88
C LEU A 306 5.82 -2.85 2.75
N TRP A 307 4.53 -2.72 3.12
CA TRP A 307 3.80 -1.46 3.10
C TRP A 307 4.49 -0.38 3.93
N ALA A 308 4.94 -0.70 5.15
CA ALA A 308 5.60 0.26 6.02
C ALA A 308 6.92 0.75 5.42
N GLN A 309 7.74 -0.14 4.87
CA GLN A 309 8.98 0.23 4.19
C GLN A 309 8.73 1.12 2.98
N ILE A 310 7.80 0.73 2.11
CA ILE A 310 7.44 1.53 0.92
C ILE A 310 6.93 2.92 1.32
N ARG A 311 6.06 3.01 2.33
CA ARG A 311 5.52 4.28 2.83
C ARG A 311 6.64 5.22 3.28
N VAL A 312 7.65 4.70 4.01
CA VAL A 312 8.81 5.48 4.46
C VAL A 312 9.66 5.91 3.27
N ILE A 313 10.02 4.99 2.38
CA ILE A 313 10.84 5.25 1.19
C ILE A 313 10.22 6.34 0.32
N CYS A 314 8.93 6.23 0.01
CA CYS A 314 8.23 7.19 -0.86
C CYS A 314 8.16 8.58 -0.23
N GLU A 315 7.86 8.67 1.07
CA GLU A 315 7.71 9.93 1.78
C GLU A 315 9.07 10.64 1.97
N ASP A 316 10.13 9.87 2.25
CA ASP A 316 11.49 10.39 2.37
C ASP A 316 12.01 10.87 1.00
N LYS A 317 11.78 10.13 -0.10
CA LYS A 317 12.13 10.57 -1.48
C LYS A 317 11.43 11.85 -1.88
N GLN A 318 10.12 11.97 -1.63
CA GLN A 318 9.37 13.20 -1.90
C GLN A 318 9.92 14.39 -1.10
N SER A 319 10.15 14.20 0.21
CA SER A 319 10.66 15.25 1.08
C SER A 319 12.07 15.69 0.66
N ALA A 320 12.97 14.73 0.38
CA ALA A 320 14.34 15.00 -0.06
C ALA A 320 14.37 15.76 -1.40
N THR A 321 13.51 15.37 -2.34
CA THR A 321 13.44 16.04 -3.65
C THR A 321 12.98 17.50 -3.50
N LEU A 322 11.94 17.76 -2.71
CA LEU A 322 11.47 19.13 -2.45
C LEU A 322 12.51 19.98 -1.72
N GLU A 323 13.21 19.42 -0.73
CA GLU A 323 14.30 20.12 -0.04
C GLU A 323 15.47 20.43 -0.97
N ARG A 324 15.82 19.48 -1.87
CA ARG A 324 16.86 19.66 -2.89
C ARG A 324 16.52 20.78 -3.86
N LEU A 325 15.26 20.94 -4.26
CA LEU A 325 14.85 22.04 -5.15
C LEU A 325 14.95 23.42 -4.49
N GLY A 326 15.21 23.51 -3.18
CA GLY A 326 15.25 24.77 -2.43
C GLY A 326 13.99 25.00 -1.58
N GLY A 327 13.02 24.09 -1.66
CA GLY A 327 11.71 24.19 -1.02
C GLY A 327 10.68 24.91 -1.90
N CYS A 328 9.48 25.06 -1.37
CA CYS A 328 8.41 25.86 -1.98
C CYS A 328 7.88 26.89 -0.97
N PHE A 329 7.10 27.87 -1.45
CA PHE A 329 6.47 28.87 -0.60
C PHE A 329 5.66 28.26 0.55
N TRP A 330 4.92 27.17 0.29
CA TRP A 330 4.02 26.58 1.27
C TRP A 330 4.75 25.91 2.45
N GLU A 331 5.97 25.40 2.23
CA GLU A 331 6.76 24.76 3.28
C GLU A 331 7.83 25.66 3.88
N GLY A 332 8.48 26.51 3.07
CA GLY A 332 9.59 27.36 3.49
C GLY A 332 9.28 28.86 3.58
N GLY A 333 8.05 29.26 3.22
CA GLY A 333 7.61 30.66 3.24
C GLY A 333 8.39 31.54 2.26
N ILE A 334 8.42 32.84 2.58
CA ILE A 334 9.10 33.86 1.77
C ILE A 334 10.61 33.56 1.65
N ALA A 335 11.24 33.05 2.70
CA ALA A 335 12.67 32.73 2.71
C ALA A 335 13.05 31.67 1.66
N ALA A 336 12.18 30.68 1.40
CA ALA A 336 12.43 29.70 0.33
C ALA A 336 12.33 30.32 -1.06
N VAL A 337 11.38 31.23 -1.26
CA VAL A 337 11.23 31.96 -2.54
C VAL A 337 12.43 32.90 -2.76
N GLU A 338 12.89 33.61 -1.74
CA GLU A 338 14.06 34.50 -1.81
C GLU A 338 15.37 33.75 -2.04
N LYS A 339 15.51 32.54 -1.47
CA LYS A 339 16.67 31.67 -1.70
C LYS A 339 16.76 31.25 -3.18
N GLY A 340 15.63 31.19 -3.88
CA GLY A 340 15.54 30.71 -5.25
C GLY A 340 15.64 29.18 -5.33
N LEU A 341 15.46 28.66 -6.56
CA LEU A 341 15.60 27.25 -6.84
C LEU A 341 17.07 26.87 -6.99
N ASN A 342 17.41 25.69 -6.51
CA ASN A 342 18.74 25.14 -6.73
C ASN A 342 18.81 24.54 -8.15
N GLU A 343 19.79 24.97 -8.93
CA GLU A 343 20.13 24.30 -10.19
C GLU A 343 20.73 22.93 -9.89
N VAL A 344 20.17 21.89 -10.50
CA VAL A 344 20.70 20.53 -10.44
C VAL A 344 20.96 20.07 -11.85
N SER A 345 22.19 19.63 -12.12
CA SER A 345 22.53 19.13 -13.45
C SER A 345 21.80 17.80 -13.72
N PRO A 346 21.42 17.52 -14.98
CA PRO A 346 20.77 16.26 -15.33
C PRO A 346 21.61 15.04 -14.92
N GLU A 347 22.93 15.10 -15.08
CA GLU A 347 23.83 14.00 -14.75
C GLU A 347 23.80 13.70 -13.24
N ALA A 348 23.83 14.74 -12.40
CA ALA A 348 23.75 14.56 -10.95
C ALA A 348 22.39 13.98 -10.52
N GLN A 349 21.31 14.33 -11.23
CA GLN A 349 19.98 13.79 -10.96
C GLN A 349 19.88 12.32 -11.36
N GLU A 350 20.47 11.91 -12.48
CA GLU A 350 20.51 10.50 -12.92
C GLU A 350 21.34 9.65 -11.96
N GLU A 351 22.51 10.12 -11.53
CA GLU A 351 23.37 9.43 -10.56
C GLU A 351 22.67 9.25 -9.20
N GLU A 352 21.97 10.29 -8.71
CA GLU A 352 21.19 10.22 -7.47
C GLU A 352 20.03 9.22 -7.59
N GLU A 353 19.34 9.21 -8.73
CA GLU A 353 18.24 8.28 -8.97
C GLU A 353 18.71 6.83 -9.02
N GLU A 354 19.86 6.55 -9.64
CA GLU A 354 20.46 5.22 -9.65
C GLU A 354 20.94 4.76 -8.27
N SER A 355 21.59 5.66 -7.51
CA SER A 355 21.98 5.39 -6.13
C SER A 355 20.77 5.09 -5.26
N TRP A 356 19.73 5.92 -5.36
CA TRP A 356 18.49 5.74 -4.61
C TRP A 356 17.77 4.44 -5.00
N ARG A 357 17.69 4.10 -6.29
CA ARG A 357 17.15 2.81 -6.75
C ARG A 357 17.91 1.64 -6.12
N THR A 358 19.23 1.71 -6.08
CA THR A 358 20.07 0.67 -5.47
C THR A 358 19.77 0.52 -3.96
N GLU A 359 19.62 1.64 -3.25
CA GLU A 359 19.24 1.63 -1.83
C GLU A 359 17.85 1.02 -1.62
N VAL A 360 16.87 1.39 -2.43
CA VAL A 360 15.51 0.82 -2.41
C VAL A 360 15.57 -0.69 -2.61
N GLU A 361 16.30 -1.15 -3.62
CA GLU A 361 16.45 -2.58 -3.89
C GLU A 361 17.06 -3.32 -2.70
N GLN A 362 18.09 -2.76 -2.05
CA GLN A 362 18.71 -3.37 -0.87
C GLN A 362 17.76 -3.44 0.32
N VAL A 363 17.02 -2.35 0.57
CA VAL A 363 16.03 -2.30 1.67
C VAL A 363 14.94 -3.34 1.44
N LEU A 364 14.36 -3.40 0.24
CA LEU A 364 13.30 -4.35 -0.06
C LEU A 364 13.80 -5.80 -0.08
N GLN A 365 15.02 -6.08 -0.55
CA GLN A 365 15.61 -7.43 -0.47
C GLN A 365 15.71 -7.96 0.97
N SER A 366 15.84 -7.08 1.97
CA SER A 366 15.85 -7.50 3.37
C SER A 366 14.55 -8.18 3.81
N LEU A 367 13.44 -7.93 3.10
CA LEU A 367 12.13 -8.55 3.37
C LEU A 367 12.09 -10.05 3.07
N ALA A 368 13.03 -10.59 2.30
CA ALA A 368 13.10 -12.03 2.05
C ALA A 368 13.36 -12.84 3.34
N ASN A 369 13.93 -12.22 4.37
CA ASN A 369 14.31 -12.88 5.63
C ASN A 369 13.62 -12.26 6.85
N VAL A 370 12.56 -11.48 6.65
CA VAL A 370 11.88 -10.82 7.76
C VAL A 370 11.06 -11.81 8.57
N SER A 371 11.07 -11.69 9.90
CA SER A 371 10.16 -12.46 10.73
C SER A 371 8.72 -12.01 10.50
N VAL A 372 7.79 -12.95 10.34
CA VAL A 372 6.36 -12.68 10.20
C VAL A 372 5.67 -13.24 11.45
N GLU A 373 4.76 -12.46 12.05
CA GLU A 373 4.02 -12.88 13.25
C GLU A 373 2.71 -13.56 12.88
N ASP A 374 1.99 -12.97 11.92
CA ASP A 374 0.69 -13.45 11.47
C ASP A 374 0.72 -13.72 9.95
N GLY A 375 0.14 -14.84 9.53
CA GLY A 375 0.04 -15.23 8.11
C GLY A 375 1.18 -16.12 7.64
N LEU A 376 1.37 -16.19 6.32
CA LEU A 376 2.39 -17.02 5.68
C LEU A 376 3.80 -16.43 5.90
N PRO A 377 4.85 -17.27 6.01
CA PRO A 377 6.20 -16.80 6.26
C PRO A 377 6.82 -16.10 5.04
N ALA A 378 7.89 -15.33 5.25
CA ALA A 378 8.57 -14.56 4.20
C ALA A 378 9.23 -15.44 3.11
N ASP A 379 9.57 -16.69 3.44
CA ASP A 379 10.13 -17.68 2.51
C ASP A 379 9.05 -18.41 1.70
N ASN A 380 7.77 -18.06 1.87
CA ASN A 380 6.70 -18.58 1.04
C ASN A 380 6.96 -18.25 -0.45
N PRO A 381 6.75 -19.21 -1.38
CA PRO A 381 7.01 -19.02 -2.80
C PRO A 381 6.31 -17.80 -3.42
N PHE A 382 5.09 -17.46 -2.97
CA PHE A 382 4.38 -16.29 -3.49
C PHE A 382 4.92 -14.98 -2.92
N HIS A 383 5.32 -14.90 -1.65
CA HIS A 383 6.00 -13.71 -1.12
C HIS A 383 7.33 -13.45 -1.83
N LEU A 384 8.11 -14.51 -2.07
CA LEU A 384 9.33 -14.41 -2.86
C LEU A 384 9.01 -13.95 -4.30
N SER A 385 7.97 -14.51 -4.91
CA SER A 385 7.51 -14.09 -6.26
C SER A 385 7.14 -12.62 -6.31
N GLN A 386 6.30 -12.16 -5.38
CA GLN A 386 5.87 -10.77 -5.27
C GLN A 386 7.08 -9.84 -5.07
N LEU A 387 8.02 -10.21 -4.18
CA LEU A 387 9.25 -9.44 -3.97
C LEU A 387 10.10 -9.35 -5.25
N HIS A 388 10.30 -10.46 -5.96
CA HIS A 388 11.04 -10.48 -7.22
C HIS A 388 10.34 -9.67 -8.32
N ILE A 389 9.00 -9.72 -8.39
CA ILE A 389 8.21 -8.91 -9.32
C ILE A 389 8.40 -7.42 -9.00
N ILE A 390 8.28 -7.02 -7.74
CA ILE A 390 8.50 -5.63 -7.28
C ILE A 390 9.91 -5.16 -7.64
N LEU A 391 10.92 -6.00 -7.45
CA LEU A 391 12.33 -5.69 -7.76
C LEU A 391 12.69 -5.81 -9.25
N ASP A 392 11.73 -6.14 -10.13
CA ASP A 392 11.95 -6.37 -11.56
C ASP A 392 13.00 -7.47 -11.87
N ARG A 393 13.03 -8.52 -11.04
CA ARG A 393 13.95 -9.67 -11.15
C ARG A 393 13.20 -10.95 -11.51
N THR A 394 12.36 -10.88 -12.53
CA THR A 394 11.52 -12.00 -12.99
C THR A 394 12.34 -13.14 -13.57
N ASP A 395 13.48 -12.85 -14.18
CA ASP A 395 14.44 -13.84 -14.69
C ASP A 395 15.04 -14.69 -13.55
N ALA A 396 15.47 -14.05 -12.46
CA ALA A 396 15.99 -14.71 -11.28
C ALA A 396 14.91 -15.57 -10.61
N LEU A 397 13.70 -15.04 -10.50
CA LEU A 397 12.53 -15.76 -9.96
C LEU A 397 12.26 -17.06 -10.72
N LEU A 398 12.15 -16.99 -12.05
CA LEU A 398 11.84 -18.16 -12.87
C LEU A 398 12.97 -19.21 -12.81
N ASN A 399 14.23 -18.78 -12.81
CA ASN A 399 15.37 -19.68 -12.66
C ASN A 399 15.41 -20.36 -11.29
N ASP A 400 15.15 -19.63 -10.20
CA ASP A 400 15.12 -20.19 -8.84
C ASP A 400 13.98 -21.21 -8.70
N PHE A 401 12.78 -20.86 -9.16
CA PHE A 401 11.63 -21.77 -9.14
C PHE A 401 11.88 -23.05 -9.96
N ALA A 402 12.40 -22.93 -11.19
CA ALA A 402 12.76 -24.09 -12.02
C ALA A 402 13.90 -24.94 -11.41
N SER A 403 14.85 -24.31 -10.71
CA SER A 403 15.88 -25.03 -9.96
C SER A 403 15.26 -25.87 -8.85
N ARG A 404 14.38 -25.27 -8.03
CA ARG A 404 13.71 -25.93 -6.91
C ARG A 404 12.80 -27.08 -7.34
N LEU A 405 12.10 -26.93 -8.47
CA LEU A 405 11.34 -28.01 -9.08
C LEU A 405 12.24 -29.21 -9.45
N ARG A 406 13.39 -28.97 -10.08
CA ARG A 406 14.33 -30.03 -10.47
C ARG A 406 15.00 -30.72 -9.29
N THR A 407 15.27 -29.99 -8.21
CA THR A 407 15.85 -30.57 -6.99
C THR A 407 14.83 -31.33 -6.14
N GLY A 408 13.54 -31.29 -6.50
CA GLY A 408 12.48 -31.93 -5.72
C GLY A 408 12.21 -31.25 -4.38
N LEU A 409 12.49 -29.94 -4.28
CA LEU A 409 12.20 -29.16 -3.06
C LEU A 409 10.70 -28.93 -2.87
N TYR A 410 9.95 -28.90 -3.97
CA TYR A 410 8.49 -28.85 -3.94
C TYR A 410 7.92 -30.25 -4.06
N ASP A 411 7.19 -30.69 -3.03
CA ASP A 411 6.53 -31.99 -3.02
C ASP A 411 5.31 -31.98 -3.97
N PRO A 412 5.27 -32.84 -5.01
CA PRO A 412 4.12 -32.96 -5.89
C PRO A 412 2.83 -33.42 -5.19
N GLN A 413 2.91 -33.97 -3.98
CA GLN A 413 1.76 -34.34 -3.17
C GLN A 413 1.24 -33.19 -2.28
N SER A 414 1.96 -32.07 -2.22
CA SER A 414 1.51 -30.88 -1.48
C SER A 414 0.25 -30.28 -2.12
N PRO A 415 -0.74 -29.83 -1.32
CA PRO A 415 -1.94 -29.17 -1.86
C PRO A 415 -1.63 -27.86 -2.60
N GLU A 416 -0.50 -27.20 -2.30
CA GLU A 416 -0.09 -25.94 -2.94
C GLU A 416 0.56 -26.15 -4.32
N TYR A 417 1.10 -27.35 -4.58
CA TYR A 417 1.88 -27.65 -5.78
C TYR A 417 1.14 -27.37 -7.09
N PRO A 418 -0.14 -27.76 -7.26
CA PRO A 418 -0.87 -27.52 -8.51
C PRO A 418 -1.18 -26.02 -8.72
N THR A 419 -1.42 -25.26 -7.65
CA THR A 419 -1.63 -23.80 -7.70
C THR A 419 -0.35 -23.10 -8.13
N MET A 420 0.77 -23.43 -7.50
CA MET A 420 2.07 -22.84 -7.82
C MET A 420 2.50 -23.13 -9.25
N THR A 421 2.46 -24.39 -9.69
CA THR A 421 2.85 -24.77 -11.05
C THR A 421 1.96 -24.12 -12.10
N ARG A 422 0.64 -24.00 -11.84
CA ARG A 422 -0.29 -23.26 -12.69
C ARG A 422 0.08 -21.78 -12.78
N PHE A 423 0.26 -21.11 -11.65
CA PHE A 423 0.64 -19.70 -11.61
C PHE A 423 1.91 -19.44 -12.43
N PHE A 424 2.99 -20.16 -12.15
CA PHE A 424 4.27 -19.96 -12.83
C PHE A 424 4.23 -20.30 -14.32
N ALA A 425 3.45 -21.30 -14.73
CA ALA A 425 3.27 -21.60 -16.15
C ALA A 425 2.59 -20.44 -16.90
N HIS A 426 1.49 -19.91 -16.34
CA HIS A 426 0.79 -18.78 -16.93
C HIS A 426 1.62 -17.49 -16.83
N LEU A 427 2.41 -17.30 -15.77
CA LEU A 427 3.34 -16.18 -15.65
C LEU A 427 4.38 -16.20 -16.77
N CYS A 428 5.02 -17.34 -17.05
CA CYS A 428 5.97 -17.46 -18.16
C CYS A 428 5.34 -17.05 -19.50
N LEU A 429 4.13 -17.54 -19.78
CA LEU A 429 3.42 -17.25 -21.02
C LEU A 429 2.99 -15.79 -21.09
N TYR A 430 2.48 -15.23 -19.99
CA TYR A 430 2.12 -13.82 -19.89
C TYR A 430 3.32 -12.90 -20.15
N LEU A 431 4.45 -13.14 -19.48
CA LEU A 431 5.68 -12.37 -19.66
C LEU A 431 6.15 -12.42 -21.12
N GLN A 432 6.07 -13.58 -21.77
CA GLN A 432 6.38 -13.70 -23.20
C GLN A 432 5.44 -12.88 -24.08
N MET A 433 4.14 -12.84 -23.76
CA MET A 433 3.15 -12.09 -24.53
C MET A 433 3.31 -10.58 -24.42
N ILE A 434 3.83 -10.07 -23.31
CA ILE A 434 4.12 -8.64 -23.11
C ILE A 434 5.58 -8.27 -23.41
N ASP A 435 6.29 -9.10 -24.18
CA ASP A 435 7.69 -8.90 -24.58
C ASP A 435 8.64 -8.68 -23.39
N ILE A 436 8.49 -9.45 -22.32
CA ILE A 436 9.48 -9.56 -21.24
C ILE A 436 10.28 -10.84 -21.45
N PRO A 437 11.63 -10.76 -21.51
CA PRO A 437 12.46 -11.92 -21.75
C PRO A 437 12.35 -12.91 -20.58
N VAL A 438 12.03 -14.16 -20.91
CA VAL A 438 12.00 -15.26 -19.93
C VAL A 438 13.11 -16.27 -20.21
N PRO A 439 13.74 -16.86 -19.18
CA PRO A 439 14.76 -17.88 -19.38
C PRO A 439 14.15 -19.13 -20.04
N PRO A 440 14.62 -19.58 -21.21
CA PRO A 440 13.96 -20.64 -21.99
C PRO A 440 14.01 -22.00 -21.28
N LEU A 441 15.14 -22.32 -20.62
CA LEU A 441 15.29 -23.56 -19.88
C LEU A 441 14.36 -23.60 -18.65
N ALA A 442 14.24 -22.48 -17.94
CA ALA A 442 13.33 -22.39 -16.79
C ALA A 442 11.87 -22.54 -17.25
N THR A 443 11.51 -21.87 -18.33
CA THR A 443 10.16 -21.96 -18.93
C THR A 443 9.81 -23.39 -19.31
N GLN A 444 10.72 -24.11 -19.96
CA GLN A 444 10.51 -25.52 -20.32
C GLN A 444 10.22 -26.39 -19.08
N VAL A 445 11.05 -26.28 -18.04
CA VAL A 445 10.89 -27.06 -16.80
C VAL A 445 9.54 -26.79 -16.14
N VAL A 446 9.13 -25.51 -16.07
CA VAL A 446 7.87 -25.11 -15.46
C VAL A 446 6.67 -25.64 -16.26
N LEU A 447 6.70 -25.52 -17.59
CA LEU A 447 5.64 -26.01 -18.45
C LEU A 447 5.53 -27.54 -18.41
N GLU A 448 6.65 -28.26 -18.39
CA GLU A 448 6.67 -29.72 -18.24
C GLU A 448 6.03 -30.16 -16.91
N ALA A 449 6.37 -29.49 -15.80
CA ALA A 449 5.76 -29.77 -14.50
C ALA A 449 4.25 -29.49 -14.50
N TYR A 450 3.82 -28.38 -15.10
CA TYR A 450 2.40 -28.05 -15.22
C TYR A 450 1.62 -29.04 -16.10
N LEU A 451 2.20 -29.52 -17.21
CA LEU A 451 1.60 -30.56 -18.04
C LEU A 451 1.41 -31.88 -17.26
N GLN A 452 2.37 -32.26 -16.41
CA GLN A 452 2.22 -33.44 -15.55
C GLN A 452 1.05 -33.29 -14.58
N VAL A 453 0.85 -32.10 -14.00
CA VAL A 453 -0.31 -31.80 -13.16
C VAL A 453 -1.62 -31.95 -13.95
N LEU A 454 -1.69 -31.38 -15.15
CA LEU A 454 -2.86 -31.49 -16.03
C LEU A 454 -3.16 -32.95 -16.43
N GLU A 455 -2.14 -33.75 -16.72
CA GLU A 455 -2.31 -35.18 -17.02
C GLU A 455 -2.93 -35.94 -15.85
N VAL A 456 -2.49 -35.67 -14.62
CA VAL A 456 -3.04 -36.31 -13.42
C VAL A 456 -4.50 -35.90 -13.21
N CYS A 457 -4.81 -34.61 -13.34
CA CYS A 457 -6.19 -34.11 -13.24
C CYS A 457 -7.12 -34.72 -14.30
N ASN A 458 -6.66 -34.84 -15.55
CA ASN A 458 -7.46 -35.42 -16.64
C ASN A 458 -7.67 -36.94 -16.45
N ARG A 459 -6.67 -37.67 -15.94
CA ARG A 459 -6.80 -39.11 -15.62
C ARG A 459 -7.80 -39.38 -14.50
N LEU A 460 -7.94 -38.45 -13.54
CA LEU A 460 -8.85 -38.59 -12.41
C LEU A 460 -10.31 -38.25 -12.76
N ASN A 461 -10.57 -37.47 -13.81
CA ASN A 461 -11.94 -37.13 -14.22
C ASN A 461 -12.09 -36.83 -15.73
N PRO A 462 -12.24 -37.87 -16.59
CA PRO A 462 -12.18 -37.77 -18.05
C PRO A 462 -13.46 -37.25 -18.77
N TYR A 463 -14.49 -36.78 -18.04
CA TYR A 463 -15.82 -36.50 -18.62
C TYR A 463 -16.17 -35.03 -18.89
N CYS A 464 -15.24 -34.10 -18.72
CA CYS A 464 -15.49 -32.66 -18.97
C CYS A 464 -14.30 -31.98 -19.67
N SER A 465 -13.78 -32.58 -20.75
CA SER A 465 -12.80 -31.95 -21.65
C SER A 465 -13.46 -31.03 -22.65
#